data_AF-A0A918S216-F1
#
_entry.id   AF-A0A918S216-F1
#
_cell.length_a   1.000
_cell.length_b   1.000
_cell.length_c   1.000
_cell.angle_alpha   90.00
_cell.angle_beta   90.00
_cell.angle_gamma   90.00
#
_symmetry.space_group_name_H-M   'P 1'
#
loop_
_entity.id
_entity.type
_entity.pdbx_description
1 polymer ?
#
loop_
_entity_poly.entity_id
_entity_poly.type
_entity_poly.pdbx_seq_one_letter_code
_entity_poly.pdbx_strand_id
1 'polypeptide(L)'
;MVVRIVLAAGAARSIVSIILAALISLMSSAAVAQTSSLIGGSGFANACYQNSQRATQTLGVARQSLEPCNRAINDAALPKADMIASLVNRGIIHAALQDYVAAAKDYNRALELDETLGEAYINRGNLWFLAQRFDAAISDYDSALRYGVVNEHVAYLNRGMALEQLGQREAARASYQQALEIIPQWPPAMLRVERLHE
;
A
#
# COMPACT_ATOMS: atom_id res chain seq x y z
N MET A 1 -57.12 21.82 -20.20
CA MET A 1 -56.60 21.78 -18.81
C MET A 1 -55.45 20.77 -18.79
N VAL A 2 -54.21 21.25 -18.95
CA VAL A 2 -53.01 20.39 -19.05
C VAL A 2 -52.36 20.33 -17.67
N VAL A 3 -52.41 19.17 -17.03
CA VAL A 3 -51.75 18.92 -15.74
C VAL A 3 -50.28 18.59 -16.04
N ARG A 4 -49.37 19.51 -15.67
CA ARG A 4 -47.93 19.28 -15.66
C ARG A 4 -47.58 18.42 -14.44
N ILE A 5 -47.12 17.19 -14.69
CA ILE A 5 -46.46 16.35 -13.68
C ILE A 5 -45.01 16.83 -13.57
N VAL A 6 -44.69 17.53 -12.48
CA VAL A 6 -43.31 17.84 -12.10
C VAL A 6 -42.75 16.60 -11.40
N LEU A 7 -41.88 15.87 -12.09
CA LEU A 7 -41.11 14.76 -11.52
C LEU A 7 -40.01 15.32 -10.59
N ALA A 8 -40.08 14.95 -9.32
CA ALA A 8 -39.08 15.30 -8.30
C ALA A 8 -37.75 14.55 -8.56
N ALA A 9 -36.77 15.25 -9.13
CA ALA A 9 -35.43 14.75 -9.43
C ALA A 9 -34.43 14.82 -8.24
N GLY A 10 -34.92 14.91 -6.99
CA GLY A 10 -34.10 15.24 -5.82
C GLY A 10 -33.53 14.06 -5.02
N ALA A 11 -34.23 12.93 -4.95
CA ALA A 11 -33.89 11.87 -3.98
C ALA A 11 -32.93 10.79 -4.50
N ALA A 12 -32.92 10.52 -5.82
CA ALA A 12 -32.12 9.44 -6.41
C ALA A 12 -30.62 9.74 -6.48
N ARG A 13 -30.21 11.02 -6.56
CA ARG A 13 -28.79 11.41 -6.60
C ARG A 13 -28.07 11.20 -5.26
N SER A 14 -28.79 11.28 -4.13
CA SER A 14 -28.18 11.07 -2.80
C SER A 14 -27.94 9.59 -2.51
N ILE A 15 -28.87 8.70 -2.85
CA ILE A 15 -28.72 7.26 -2.55
C ILE A 15 -27.61 6.64 -3.40
N VAL A 16 -27.51 6.99 -4.69
CA VAL A 16 -26.42 6.50 -5.56
C VAL A 16 -25.06 7.02 -5.08
N SER A 17 -24.97 8.27 -4.62
CA SER A 17 -23.71 8.84 -4.08
C SER A 17 -23.31 8.21 -2.76
N ILE A 18 -24.27 7.90 -1.88
CA ILE A 18 -24.03 7.20 -0.61
C ILE A 18 -23.63 5.75 -0.85
N ILE A 19 -24.25 5.06 -1.82
CA ILE A 19 -23.88 3.69 -2.19
C ILE A 19 -22.50 3.66 -2.87
N LEU A 20 -22.17 4.64 -3.71
CA LEU A 20 -20.86 4.75 -4.33
C LEU A 20 -19.78 5.08 -3.29
N ALA A 21 -20.05 5.98 -2.35
CA ALA A 21 -19.15 6.28 -1.23
C ALA A 21 -18.98 5.07 -0.29
N ALA A 22 -20.05 4.31 -0.02
CA ALA A 22 -20.00 3.09 0.78
C ALA A 22 -19.25 1.95 0.04
N LEU A 23 -19.40 1.84 -1.29
CA LEU A 23 -18.63 0.90 -2.10
C LEU A 23 -17.15 1.27 -2.15
N ILE A 24 -16.80 2.55 -2.29
CA ILE A 24 -15.41 3.04 -2.19
C ILE A 24 -14.86 2.80 -0.77
N SER A 25 -15.71 2.93 0.27
CA SER A 25 -15.38 2.61 1.67
C SER A 25 -15.17 1.11 1.93
N LEU A 26 -15.87 0.24 1.18
CA LEU A 26 -15.74 -1.22 1.25
C LEU A 26 -14.60 -1.75 0.37
N MET A 27 -14.22 -1.03 -0.69
CA MET A 27 -12.98 -1.27 -1.45
C MET A 27 -11.74 -0.68 -0.74
N SER A 28 -11.94 0.06 0.34
CA SER A 28 -10.88 0.59 1.21
C SER A 28 -10.76 -0.19 2.52
N SER A 29 -10.69 -1.53 2.42
CA SER A 29 -9.69 -2.27 3.19
C SER A 29 -8.28 -1.84 2.72
N ALA A 30 -8.01 -0.55 2.89
CA ALA A 30 -6.96 0.26 2.27
C ALA A 30 -5.54 -0.08 2.73
N ALA A 31 -5.36 -1.14 3.51
CA ALA A 31 -4.02 -1.64 3.83
C ALA A 31 -3.40 -2.43 2.67
N VAL A 32 -4.20 -2.96 1.73
CA VAL A 32 -3.71 -3.86 0.66
C VAL A 32 -3.58 -3.15 -0.69
N ALA A 33 -4.12 -1.93 -0.84
CA ALA A 33 -4.26 -1.30 -2.16
C ALA A 33 -3.00 -0.57 -2.69
N GLN A 34 -1.91 -0.45 -1.91
CA GLN A 34 -0.77 0.40 -2.29
C GLN A 34 0.60 -0.16 -1.86
N THR A 35 0.87 -1.42 -2.21
CA THR A 35 2.21 -2.02 -2.08
C THR A 35 3.17 -1.45 -3.11
N SER A 36 4.43 -1.18 -2.73
CA SER A 36 5.45 -0.71 -3.66
C SER A 36 6.31 -1.85 -4.17
N SER A 37 6.08 -2.27 -5.42
CA SER A 37 6.84 -3.33 -6.10
C SER A 37 8.06 -2.79 -6.84
N LEU A 38 9.04 -3.66 -7.08
CA LEU A 38 10.26 -3.30 -7.83
C LEU A 38 10.36 -4.09 -9.12
N ILE A 39 10.69 -3.43 -10.24
CA ILE A 39 10.85 -4.13 -11.52
C ILE A 39 12.15 -4.95 -11.48
N GLY A 40 12.04 -6.26 -11.77
CA GLY A 40 13.20 -7.11 -12.04
C GLY A 40 13.47 -7.20 -13.54
N GLY A 41 14.74 -7.10 -13.96
CA GLY A 41 15.13 -7.05 -15.36
C GLY A 41 15.34 -8.43 -16.02
N SER A 42 15.81 -9.42 -15.26
CA SER A 42 16.03 -10.79 -15.76
C SER A 42 14.76 -11.64 -15.79
N GLY A 43 14.74 -12.70 -16.59
CA GLY A 43 13.53 -13.50 -16.88
C GLY A 43 12.69 -13.87 -15.65
N PHE A 44 13.27 -14.55 -14.67
CA PHE A 44 12.54 -14.93 -13.45
C PHE A 44 12.24 -13.75 -12.52
N ALA A 45 13.12 -12.73 -12.45
CA ALA A 45 12.88 -11.53 -11.64
C ALA A 45 11.71 -10.70 -12.20
N ASN A 46 11.61 -10.56 -13.52
CA ASN A 46 10.48 -9.91 -14.19
C ASN A 46 9.18 -10.70 -14.00
N ALA A 47 9.22 -12.03 -14.12
CA ALA A 47 8.05 -12.88 -13.85
C ALA A 47 7.61 -12.79 -12.37
N CYS A 48 8.56 -12.69 -11.44
CA CYS A 48 8.29 -12.44 -10.02
C CYS A 48 7.57 -11.09 -9.81
N TYR A 49 8.05 -10.02 -10.46
CA TYR A 49 7.40 -8.71 -10.47
C TYR A 49 5.96 -8.78 -11.00
N GLN A 50 5.74 -9.42 -12.14
CA GLN A 50 4.38 -9.56 -12.69
C GLN A 50 3.46 -10.35 -11.75
N ASN A 51 3.97 -11.36 -11.06
CA ASN A 51 3.20 -12.09 -10.07
C ASN A 51 2.85 -11.25 -8.84
N SER A 52 3.75 -10.37 -8.38
CA SER A 52 3.45 -9.47 -7.25
C SER A 52 2.34 -8.47 -7.62
N GLN A 53 2.34 -7.92 -8.83
CA GLN A 53 1.24 -7.07 -9.32
C GLN A 53 -0.11 -7.77 -9.32
N ARG A 54 -0.15 -9.01 -9.81
CA ARG A 54 -1.41 -9.78 -9.85
C ARG A 54 -1.92 -10.12 -8.45
N ALA A 55 -1.00 -10.37 -7.51
CA ALA A 55 -1.36 -10.68 -6.12
C ALA A 55 -2.05 -9.50 -5.42
N THR A 56 -1.68 -8.26 -5.76
CA THR A 56 -2.22 -7.04 -5.13
C THR A 56 -3.51 -6.56 -5.81
N GLN A 57 -3.74 -6.94 -7.07
CA GLN A 57 -4.94 -6.59 -7.86
C GLN A 57 -6.17 -7.50 -7.60
N THR A 58 -6.22 -8.19 -6.46
CA THR A 58 -7.39 -8.99 -5.99
C THR A 58 -7.74 -10.25 -6.81
N LEU A 59 -6.87 -10.71 -7.73
CA LEU A 59 -7.15 -11.88 -8.58
C LEU A 59 -7.04 -13.25 -7.88
N GLY A 60 -7.00 -13.27 -6.55
CA GLY A 60 -6.61 -14.44 -5.78
C GLY A 60 -5.12 -14.73 -5.95
N VAL A 61 -4.42 -15.01 -4.85
CA VAL A 61 -3.01 -15.36 -4.89
C VAL A 61 -2.85 -16.85 -4.58
N ALA A 62 -2.23 -17.58 -5.50
CA ALA A 62 -1.86 -18.97 -5.29
C ALA A 62 -0.43 -19.04 -4.78
N ARG A 63 -0.11 -20.04 -3.93
CA ARG A 63 1.27 -20.29 -3.49
C ARG A 63 2.23 -20.52 -4.67
N GLN A 64 1.73 -21.01 -5.81
CA GLN A 64 2.49 -21.17 -7.04
C GLN A 64 3.03 -19.84 -7.60
N SER A 65 2.40 -18.69 -7.28
CA SER A 65 2.90 -17.37 -7.68
C SER A 65 4.30 -17.05 -7.15
N LEU A 66 4.76 -17.76 -6.12
CA LEU A 66 6.11 -17.63 -5.56
C LEU A 66 7.20 -18.28 -6.43
N GLU A 67 6.84 -19.18 -7.37
CA GLU A 67 7.82 -19.99 -8.11
C GLU A 67 8.87 -19.15 -8.86
N PRO A 68 8.50 -18.10 -9.63
CA PRO A 68 9.49 -17.29 -10.32
C PRO A 68 10.42 -16.55 -9.36
N CYS A 69 9.88 -16.06 -8.24
CA CYS A 69 10.67 -15.40 -7.20
C CYS A 69 11.68 -16.36 -6.56
N ASN A 70 11.25 -17.58 -6.24
CA ASN A 70 12.11 -18.62 -5.66
C ASN A 70 13.23 -19.01 -6.64
N ARG A 71 12.93 -19.11 -7.93
CA ARG A 71 13.94 -19.39 -8.95
C ARG A 71 14.94 -18.27 -9.12
N ALA A 72 14.48 -17.01 -9.16
CA ALA A 72 15.35 -15.86 -9.21
C ALA A 72 16.30 -15.83 -8.00
N ILE A 73 15.76 -15.88 -6.78
CA ILE A 73 16.55 -15.74 -5.54
C ILE A 73 17.57 -16.88 -5.34
N ASN A 74 17.31 -18.07 -5.90
CA ASN A 74 18.23 -19.21 -5.84
C ASN A 74 19.25 -19.22 -6.98
N ASP A 75 19.16 -18.30 -7.94
CA ASP A 75 20.16 -18.16 -9.01
C ASP A 75 21.38 -17.41 -8.47
N ALA A 76 22.50 -18.12 -8.35
CA ALA A 76 23.77 -17.56 -7.88
C ALA A 76 24.35 -16.48 -8.82
N ALA A 77 23.92 -16.45 -10.09
CA ALA A 77 24.32 -15.45 -11.06
C ALA A 77 23.37 -14.24 -11.12
N LEU A 78 22.34 -14.18 -10.27
CA LEU A 78 21.36 -13.10 -10.29
C LEU A 78 22.04 -11.76 -9.93
N PRO A 79 21.88 -10.71 -10.77
CA PRO A 79 22.36 -9.38 -10.43
C PRO A 79 21.79 -8.90 -9.09
N LYS A 80 22.60 -8.19 -8.29
CA LYS A 80 22.18 -7.69 -6.97
C LYS A 80 20.87 -6.89 -7.01
N ALA A 81 20.69 -6.04 -8.03
CA ALA A 81 19.45 -5.27 -8.19
C ALA A 81 18.22 -6.16 -8.38
N ASP A 82 18.34 -7.22 -9.19
CA ASP A 82 17.25 -8.19 -9.41
C ASP A 82 17.01 -9.07 -8.18
N MET A 83 18.06 -9.36 -7.39
CA MET A 83 17.92 -10.06 -6.11
C MET A 83 17.07 -9.24 -5.13
N ILE A 84 17.40 -7.95 -4.99
CA ILE A 84 16.63 -7.01 -4.17
C ILE A 84 15.18 -6.93 -4.65
N ALA A 85 14.97 -6.72 -5.95
CA ALA A 85 13.63 -6.63 -6.53
C ALA A 85 12.83 -7.93 -6.31
N SER A 86 13.45 -9.09 -6.50
CA SER A 86 12.81 -10.39 -6.32
C SER A 86 12.44 -10.64 -4.86
N LEU A 87 13.28 -10.24 -3.89
CA LEU A 87 12.96 -10.32 -2.46
C LEU A 87 11.76 -9.44 -2.11
N VAL A 88 11.76 -8.18 -2.55
CA VAL A 88 10.61 -7.27 -2.31
C VAL A 88 9.33 -7.82 -2.91
N ASN A 89 9.36 -8.27 -4.17
CA ASN A 89 8.19 -8.84 -4.84
C ASN A 89 7.72 -10.14 -4.21
N ARG A 90 8.63 -11.02 -3.78
CA ARG A 90 8.26 -12.25 -3.07
C ARG A 90 7.61 -11.93 -1.73
N GLY A 91 8.14 -10.94 -1.00
CA GLY A 91 7.54 -10.44 0.23
C GLY A 91 6.11 -9.94 0.03
N ILE A 92 5.83 -9.23 -1.07
CA ILE A 92 4.47 -8.80 -1.43
C ILE A 92 3.54 -10.01 -1.64
N ILE A 93 4.00 -11.03 -2.37
CA ILE A 93 3.21 -12.25 -2.62
C ILE A 93 2.96 -13.01 -1.31
N HIS A 94 3.97 -13.11 -0.43
CA HIS A 94 3.80 -13.70 0.91
C HIS A 94 2.79 -12.93 1.76
N ALA A 95 2.84 -11.59 1.74
CA ALA A 95 1.89 -10.75 2.45
C ALA A 95 0.46 -10.92 1.92
N ALA A 96 0.28 -11.03 0.59
CA ALA A 96 -1.01 -11.32 -0.02
C ALA A 96 -1.53 -12.73 0.36
N LEU A 97 -0.62 -13.70 0.56
CA LEU A 97 -0.92 -15.04 1.09
C LEU A 97 -1.12 -15.06 2.62
N GLN A 98 -1.09 -13.90 3.28
CA GLN A 98 -1.15 -13.73 4.74
C GLN A 98 0.01 -14.41 5.50
N ASP A 99 1.10 -14.75 4.81
CA ASP A 99 2.34 -15.25 5.41
C ASP A 99 3.26 -14.07 5.78
N TYR A 100 2.85 -13.32 6.81
CA TYR A 100 3.53 -12.10 7.22
C TYR A 100 4.94 -12.33 7.77
N VAL A 101 5.21 -13.53 8.31
CA VAL A 101 6.55 -13.89 8.80
C VAL A 101 7.52 -14.06 7.63
N ALA A 102 7.12 -14.79 6.59
CA ALA A 102 7.94 -14.92 5.39
C ALA A 102 8.13 -13.56 4.68
N ALA A 103 7.07 -12.75 4.60
CA ALA A 103 7.15 -11.42 4.00
C ALA A 103 8.15 -10.50 4.74
N ALA A 104 8.08 -10.46 6.08
CA ALA A 104 9.02 -9.67 6.88
C ALA A 104 10.47 -10.15 6.73
N LYS A 105 10.69 -11.47 6.62
CA LYS A 105 12.02 -12.04 6.36
C LYS A 105 12.58 -11.58 5.02
N ASP A 106 11.76 -11.55 3.97
CA ASP A 106 12.16 -11.09 2.65
C ASP A 106 12.49 -9.60 2.62
N TYR A 107 11.67 -8.75 3.26
CA TYR A 107 11.95 -7.32 3.37
C TYR A 107 13.22 -7.05 4.20
N ASN A 108 13.44 -7.77 5.29
CA ASN A 108 14.68 -7.66 6.06
C ASN A 108 15.89 -8.03 5.21
N ARG A 109 15.80 -9.12 4.44
CA ARG A 109 16.89 -9.54 3.55
C ARG A 109 17.14 -8.54 2.43
N ALA A 110 16.11 -7.90 1.89
CA ALA A 110 16.28 -6.81 0.93
C ALA A 110 17.01 -5.61 1.57
N LEU A 111 16.65 -5.24 2.80
CA LEU A 111 17.28 -4.15 3.55
C LEU A 111 18.73 -4.46 3.98
N GLU A 112 19.09 -5.73 4.17
CA GLU A 112 20.49 -6.14 4.36
C GLU A 112 21.34 -5.93 3.10
N LEU A 113 20.72 -5.98 1.92
CA LEU A 113 21.41 -5.77 0.64
C LEU A 113 21.44 -4.29 0.26
N ASP A 114 20.43 -3.53 0.65
CA ASP A 114 20.29 -2.09 0.46
C ASP A 114 19.51 -1.46 1.63
N GLU A 115 20.23 -0.86 2.57
CA GLU A 115 19.66 -0.23 3.76
C GLU A 115 18.91 1.08 3.46
N THR A 116 18.98 1.58 2.22
CA THR A 116 18.31 2.81 1.78
C THR A 116 17.05 2.53 0.96
N LEU A 117 16.62 1.27 0.90
CA LEU A 117 15.51 0.86 0.05
C LEU A 117 14.14 1.25 0.63
N GLY A 118 13.64 2.42 0.25
CA GLY A 118 12.35 2.93 0.72
C GLY A 118 11.16 2.00 0.46
N GLU A 119 11.18 1.26 -0.66
CA GLU A 119 10.13 0.28 -0.98
C GLU A 119 10.07 -0.88 0.00
N ALA A 120 11.20 -1.34 0.53
CA ALA A 120 11.20 -2.38 1.56
C ALA A 120 10.70 -1.85 2.89
N TYR A 121 11.07 -0.61 3.25
CA TYR A 121 10.56 0.04 4.45
C TYR A 121 9.05 0.25 4.42
N ILE A 122 8.48 0.83 3.35
CA ILE A 122 7.03 1.04 3.29
C ILE A 122 6.25 -0.28 3.35
N ASN A 123 6.73 -1.32 2.66
CA ASN A 123 6.06 -2.62 2.67
C ASN A 123 6.17 -3.33 4.03
N ARG A 124 7.32 -3.24 4.71
CA ARG A 124 7.50 -3.79 6.07
C ARG A 124 6.70 -3.00 7.11
N GLY A 125 6.63 -1.67 6.96
CA GLY A 125 5.77 -0.80 7.75
C GLY A 125 4.29 -1.20 7.67
N ASN A 126 3.81 -1.56 6.48
CA ASN A 126 2.45 -2.09 6.30
C ASN A 126 2.22 -3.38 7.09
N LEU A 127 3.21 -4.29 7.14
CA LEU A 127 3.11 -5.51 7.97
C LEU A 127 3.05 -5.18 9.47
N TRP A 128 3.85 -4.21 9.93
CA TRP A 128 3.79 -3.76 11.32
C TRP A 128 2.45 -3.12 11.66
N PHE A 129 1.90 -2.33 10.74
CA PHE A 129 0.57 -1.75 10.89
C PHE A 129 -0.50 -2.83 11.02
N LEU A 130 -0.49 -3.85 10.15
CA LEU A 130 -1.40 -5.01 10.25
C LEU A 130 -1.24 -5.78 11.55
N ALA A 131 -0.01 -5.87 12.08
CA ALA A 131 0.29 -6.45 13.38
C ALA A 131 -0.02 -5.52 14.57
N GLN A 132 -0.64 -4.36 14.34
CA GLN A 132 -0.94 -3.33 15.34
C GLN A 132 0.29 -2.79 16.09
N ARG A 133 1.48 -2.93 15.50
CA ARG A 133 2.74 -2.37 16.01
C ARG A 133 2.97 -0.99 15.41
N PHE A 134 2.12 -0.04 15.79
CA PHE A 134 2.05 1.27 15.13
C PHE A 134 3.34 2.10 15.24
N ASP A 135 4.04 2.08 16.37
CA ASP A 135 5.34 2.76 16.49
C ASP A 135 6.39 2.21 15.52
N ALA A 136 6.44 0.89 15.35
CA ALA A 136 7.35 0.24 14.40
C ALA A 136 6.96 0.56 12.95
N ALA A 137 5.66 0.62 12.65
CA ALA A 137 5.16 1.05 11.35
C ALA A 137 5.58 2.48 11.04
N ILE A 138 5.40 3.42 11.99
CA ILE A 138 5.81 4.83 11.85
C ILE A 138 7.31 4.93 11.60
N SER A 139 8.14 4.20 12.35
CA SER A 139 9.59 4.19 12.16
C SER A 139 10.00 3.72 10.76
N ASP A 140 9.32 2.70 10.22
CA ASP A 140 9.57 2.23 8.86
C ASP A 140 9.07 3.24 7.81
N TYR A 141 7.90 3.86 7.99
CA TYR A 141 7.42 4.91 7.09
C TYR A 141 8.33 6.15 7.09
N ASP A 142 8.82 6.56 8.26
CA ASP A 142 9.80 7.65 8.38
C ASP A 142 11.11 7.32 7.66
N SER A 143 11.54 6.06 7.70
CA SER A 143 12.73 5.60 6.96
C SER A 143 12.48 5.60 5.45
N ALA A 144 11.31 5.14 5.00
CA ALA A 144 10.92 5.19 3.59
C ALA A 144 10.90 6.62 3.04
N LEU A 145 10.35 7.56 3.80
CA LEU A 145 10.33 8.98 3.45
C LEU A 145 11.74 9.58 3.43
N ARG A 146 12.59 9.24 4.43
CA ARG A 146 13.96 9.73 4.53
C ARG A 146 14.85 9.29 3.36
N TYR A 147 14.76 8.02 2.98
CA TYR A 147 15.60 7.46 1.91
C TYR A 147 15.02 7.63 0.51
N GLY A 148 13.77 8.07 0.42
CA GLY A 148 13.03 8.22 -0.82
C GLY A 148 12.26 6.95 -1.17
N VAL A 149 11.03 7.14 -1.64
CA VAL A 149 10.14 6.07 -2.11
C VAL A 149 9.27 6.62 -3.23
N VAL A 150 9.03 5.83 -4.28
CA VAL A 150 8.28 6.29 -5.46
C VAL A 150 6.89 6.83 -5.09
N ASN A 151 6.21 6.17 -4.16
CA ASN A 151 4.87 6.52 -3.70
C ASN A 151 4.90 7.30 -2.38
N GLU A 152 5.62 8.42 -2.35
CA GLU A 152 5.82 9.22 -1.13
C GLU A 152 4.52 9.65 -0.44
N HIS A 153 3.52 10.10 -1.22
CA HIS A 153 2.18 10.43 -0.72
C HIS A 153 1.49 9.27 0.03
N VAL A 154 1.76 8.02 -0.38
CA VAL A 154 1.26 6.82 0.29
C VAL A 154 1.97 6.58 1.62
N ALA A 155 3.27 6.81 1.69
CA ALA A 155 4.02 6.69 2.94
C ALA A 155 3.49 7.70 3.98
N TYR A 156 3.21 8.94 3.57
CA TYR A 156 2.56 9.94 4.42
C TYR A 156 1.15 9.53 4.87
N LEU A 157 0.33 8.97 3.97
CA LEU A 157 -0.99 8.43 4.35
C LEU A 157 -0.86 7.33 5.39
N ASN A 158 -0.02 6.33 5.15
CA ASN A 158 0.11 5.19 6.05
C ASN A 158 0.70 5.58 7.41
N ARG A 159 1.64 6.54 7.41
CA ARG A 159 2.14 7.17 8.63
C ARG A 159 1.04 7.88 9.40
N GLY A 160 0.23 8.70 8.72
CA GLY A 160 -0.93 9.36 9.33
C GLY A 160 -1.90 8.36 9.95
N MET A 161 -2.18 7.27 9.24
CA MET A 161 -3.05 6.20 9.75
C MET A 161 -2.50 5.55 11.02
N ALA A 162 -1.20 5.28 11.07
CA ALA A 162 -0.55 4.71 12.26
C ALA A 162 -0.59 5.70 13.45
N LEU A 163 -0.39 6.99 13.20
CA LEU A 163 -0.48 8.04 14.22
C LEU A 163 -1.90 8.20 14.77
N GLU A 164 -2.93 8.07 13.94
CA GLU A 164 -4.33 8.05 14.40
C GLU A 164 -4.59 6.90 15.37
N GLN A 165 -4.06 5.70 15.07
CA GLN A 165 -4.22 4.54 15.95
C GLN A 165 -3.56 4.75 17.33
N LEU A 166 -2.53 5.59 17.39
CA LEU A 166 -1.89 6.01 18.64
C LEU A 166 -2.53 7.23 19.29
N GLY A 167 -3.63 7.75 18.75
CA GLY A 167 -4.32 8.95 19.25
C GLY A 167 -3.57 10.27 18.97
N GLN A 168 -2.51 10.26 18.17
CA GLN A 168 -1.70 11.43 17.85
C GLN A 168 -2.33 12.25 16.71
N ARG A 169 -3.54 12.80 16.97
CA ARG A 169 -4.40 13.42 15.96
C ARG A 169 -3.73 14.55 15.16
N GLU A 170 -3.02 15.46 15.83
CA GLU A 170 -2.35 16.58 15.15
C GLU A 170 -1.22 16.10 14.23
N ALA A 171 -0.40 15.16 14.70
CA ALA A 171 0.68 14.58 13.89
C ALA A 171 0.13 13.76 12.70
N ALA A 172 -0.99 13.07 12.90
CA ALA A 172 -1.70 12.37 11.84
C ALA A 172 -2.22 13.33 10.77
N ARG A 173 -2.92 14.40 11.19
CA ARG A 173 -3.40 15.47 10.30
C ARG A 173 -2.26 16.06 9.47
N ALA A 174 -1.15 16.41 10.11
CA ALA A 174 0.03 16.94 9.42
C ALA A 174 0.55 15.96 8.36
N SER A 175 0.61 14.66 8.68
CA SER A 175 1.03 13.64 7.71
C SER A 175 0.07 13.56 6.51
N TYR A 176 -1.25 13.62 6.75
CA TYR A 176 -2.22 13.64 5.66
C TYR A 176 -2.14 14.91 4.79
N GLN A 177 -1.83 16.06 5.39
CA GLN A 177 -1.60 17.29 4.65
C GLN A 177 -0.37 17.18 3.74
N GLN A 178 0.72 16.59 4.22
CA GLN A 178 1.91 16.30 3.40
C GLN A 178 1.57 15.39 2.20
N ALA A 179 0.71 14.39 2.38
CA ALA A 179 0.23 13.59 1.25
C ALA A 179 -0.54 14.42 0.20
N LEU A 180 -1.34 15.40 0.65
CA LEU A 180 -2.13 16.29 -0.21
C LEU A 180 -1.31 17.41 -0.87
N GLU A 181 -0.15 17.76 -0.31
CA GLU A 181 0.82 18.65 -0.97
C GLU A 181 1.39 17.98 -2.24
N ILE A 182 1.60 16.66 -2.20
CA ILE A 182 2.11 15.87 -3.34
C ILE A 182 1.01 15.57 -4.35
N ILE A 183 -0.14 15.08 -3.90
CA ILE A 183 -1.31 14.83 -4.75
C ILE A 183 -2.49 15.65 -4.24
N PRO A 184 -2.68 16.87 -4.78
CA PRO A 184 -3.82 17.69 -4.44
C PRO A 184 -5.13 16.96 -4.75
N GLN A 185 -6.08 17.05 -3.83
CA GLN A 185 -7.40 16.42 -3.94
C GLN A 185 -7.40 14.88 -3.96
N TRP A 186 -6.35 14.23 -3.43
CA TRP A 186 -6.33 12.77 -3.31
C TRP A 186 -7.36 12.28 -2.28
N PRO A 187 -8.42 11.57 -2.69
CA PRO A 187 -9.55 11.27 -1.80
C PRO A 187 -9.17 10.51 -0.51
N PRO A 188 -8.25 9.53 -0.52
CA PRO A 188 -7.84 8.82 0.70
C PRO A 188 -7.33 9.75 1.81
N ALA A 189 -6.54 10.77 1.48
CA ALA A 189 -6.01 11.71 2.46
C ALA A 189 -7.03 12.79 2.84
N MET A 190 -7.83 13.30 1.88
CA MET A 190 -8.88 14.30 2.16
C MET A 190 -9.89 13.80 3.20
N LEU A 191 -10.41 12.58 3.01
CA LEU A 191 -11.39 11.97 3.90
C LEU A 191 -10.87 11.81 5.35
N ARG A 192 -9.55 11.67 5.51
CA ARG A 192 -8.91 11.58 6.83
C ARG A 192 -8.77 12.94 7.48
N VAL A 193 -8.32 13.96 6.72
CA VAL A 193 -8.21 15.34 7.23
C VAL A 193 -9.58 15.86 7.68
N GLU A 194 -10.62 15.66 6.87
CA GLU A 194 -12.01 16.05 7.19
C GLU A 194 -12.47 15.41 8.50
N ARG A 195 -12.28 14.10 8.67
CA ARG A 195 -12.64 13.38 9.89
C ARG A 195 -11.93 13.89 11.14
N LEU A 196 -10.69 14.37 11.00
CA LEU A 196 -9.92 14.87 12.14
C LEU A 196 -10.32 16.29 12.56
N HIS A 197 -11.03 17.06 11.71
CA HIS A 197 -11.54 18.40 12.01
C HIS A 197 -12.73 18.42 12.98
N GLU A 198 -13.50 17.33 13.04
CA GLU A 198 -14.60 17.13 14.00
C GLU A 198 -14.09 16.63 15.36
#